data_AF-T0ZSQ9-F1
#
_entry.id   AF-T0ZSQ9-F1
#
_cell.length_a   1.000
_cell.length_b   1.000
_cell.length_c   1.000
_cell.angle_alpha   90.00
_cell.angle_beta   90.00
_cell.angle_gamma   90.00
#
_symmetry.space_group_name_H-M   'P 1'
#
loop_
_entity.id
_entity.type
_entity.pdbx_description
1 polymer ?
#
loop_
_entity_poly.entity_id
_entity_poly.type
_entity_poly.pdbx_seq_one_letter_code
_entity_poly.pdbx_strand_id
1 'polypeptide(L)'
;RAAEGKLKWVGTQYPTQASAQDAEMSLREYEDFVFRGGLLHLDDPVAAWKKISEKQQRLADYLNTAKEVHVIAKDTDLRLGVEGRRWINCCGHENFPDGEVFTGPIEDAVNGVIRYSFPAVHHGRECDGIVLKFKNGKVVDAGASKGLDFLTAMMDQDAGGRTLGEFAIGTNFSIQQYTRNTLFDEKIGGTCHAALGAAYPETGGKNESGLHWDMVC
;
A
#
# COMPACT_ATOMS: atom_id res chain seq x y z
N ARG A 1 -7.11 -2.39 -22.18
CA ARG A 1 -6.37 -1.13 -22.47
C ARG A 1 -5.29 -0.81 -21.43
N ALA A 2 -5.63 -0.59 -20.15
CA ALA A 2 -4.64 -0.37 -19.08
C ALA A 2 -3.78 -1.62 -18.83
N ALA A 3 -4.41 -2.78 -18.60
CA ALA A 3 -3.73 -4.08 -18.45
C ALA A 3 -2.88 -4.52 -19.67
N GLU A 4 -3.09 -3.91 -20.85
CA GLU A 4 -2.29 -4.17 -22.05
C GLU A 4 -1.15 -3.15 -22.25
N GLY A 5 -0.97 -2.20 -21.32
CA GLY A 5 0.01 -1.12 -21.42
C GLY A 5 -0.27 -0.06 -22.51
N LYS A 6 -1.46 -0.09 -23.13
CA LYS A 6 -1.82 0.81 -24.25
C LYS A 6 -2.38 2.15 -23.80
N LEU A 7 -2.85 2.23 -22.55
CA LEU A 7 -3.35 3.45 -21.94
C LEU A 7 -2.32 3.94 -20.93
N LYS A 8 -1.78 5.14 -21.15
CA LYS A 8 -1.04 5.86 -20.10
C LYS A 8 -2.04 6.57 -19.20
N TRP A 9 -1.94 6.32 -17.91
CA TRP A 9 -2.78 6.93 -16.88
C TRP A 9 -1.91 7.26 -15.68
N VAL A 10 -2.30 8.29 -14.93
CA VAL A 10 -1.67 8.66 -13.66
C VAL A 10 -2.79 9.05 -12.70
N GLY A 11 -2.83 8.41 -11.54
CA GLY A 11 -3.63 8.84 -10.40
C GLY A 11 -2.91 9.94 -9.63
N THR A 12 -3.61 11.02 -9.30
CA THR A 12 -3.05 12.11 -8.48
C THR A 12 -4.17 12.81 -7.71
N GLN A 13 -3.79 13.58 -6.69
CA GLN A 13 -4.72 14.34 -5.86
C GLN A 13 -4.37 15.83 -5.93
N TYR A 14 -5.36 16.66 -6.22
CA TYR A 14 -5.25 18.10 -6.04
C TYR A 14 -5.86 18.50 -4.68
N PRO A 15 -5.27 19.46 -3.93
CA PRO A 15 -5.81 19.91 -2.65
C PRO A 15 -7.24 20.47 -2.79
N THR A 16 -8.14 20.03 -1.90
CA THR A 16 -9.49 20.58 -1.77
C THR A 16 -9.84 20.78 -0.31
N GLN A 17 -10.84 21.62 -0.02
CA GLN A 17 -11.32 21.83 1.35
C GLN A 17 -11.80 20.52 2.00
N ALA A 18 -12.47 19.65 1.25
CA ALA A 18 -12.94 18.36 1.75
C ALA A 18 -11.77 17.43 2.10
N SER A 19 -10.79 17.30 1.20
CA SER A 19 -9.62 16.47 1.44
C SER A 19 -8.77 16.99 2.61
N ALA A 20 -8.65 18.31 2.76
CA ALA A 20 -7.98 18.91 3.91
C ALA A 20 -8.72 18.61 5.22
N GLN A 21 -10.05 18.67 5.20
CA GLN A 21 -10.87 18.32 6.36
C GLN A 21 -10.72 16.85 6.75
N ASP A 22 -10.72 15.92 5.79
CA ASP A 22 -10.50 14.49 6.05
C ASP A 22 -9.11 14.21 6.62
N ALA A 23 -8.10 14.95 6.16
CA ALA A 23 -6.73 14.90 6.68
C ALA A 23 -6.55 15.63 8.02
N GLU A 24 -7.61 16.24 8.57
CA GLU A 24 -7.58 17.04 9.81
C GLU A 24 -6.59 18.23 9.72
N MET A 25 -6.49 18.84 8.55
CA MET A 25 -5.61 19.97 8.23
C MET A 25 -6.42 21.19 7.77
N SER A 26 -5.83 22.39 7.90
CA SER A 26 -6.29 23.53 7.09
C SER A 26 -5.96 23.31 5.61
N LEU A 27 -6.67 23.98 4.70
CA LEU A 27 -6.40 23.88 3.26
C LEU A 27 -4.93 24.19 2.94
N ARG A 28 -4.34 25.21 3.58
CA ARG A 28 -2.97 25.63 3.33
C ARG A 28 -1.95 24.58 3.79
N GLU A 29 -2.20 23.94 4.93
CA GLU A 29 -1.36 22.84 5.41
C GLU A 29 -1.45 21.63 4.47
N TYR A 30 -2.66 21.30 4.01
CA TYR A 30 -2.86 20.22 3.07
C TYR A 30 -2.23 20.50 1.69
N GLU A 31 -2.29 21.74 1.20
CA GLU A 31 -1.57 22.17 -0.01
C GLU A 31 -0.06 21.94 0.11
N ASP A 32 0.55 22.40 1.21
CA ASP A 32 1.97 22.21 1.47
C ASP A 32 2.32 20.71 1.57
N PHE A 33 1.47 19.91 2.25
CA PHE A 33 1.62 18.45 2.32
C PHE A 33 1.61 17.79 0.93
N VAL A 34 0.58 18.06 0.11
CA VAL A 34 0.44 17.45 -1.22
C VAL A 34 1.62 17.82 -2.12
N PHE A 35 2.01 19.10 -2.15
CA PHE A 35 3.12 19.56 -2.97
C PHE A 35 4.48 19.05 -2.47
N ARG A 36 4.67 18.90 -1.15
CA ARG A 36 5.87 18.27 -0.60
C ARG A 36 5.94 16.79 -0.89
N GLY A 37 4.83 16.06 -0.80
CA GLY A 37 4.76 14.65 -1.19
C GLY A 37 5.18 14.45 -2.65
N GLY A 38 4.78 15.37 -3.53
CA GLY A 38 5.21 15.42 -4.93
C GLY A 38 6.59 16.02 -5.20
N LEU A 39 7.33 16.43 -4.16
CA LEU A 39 8.62 17.14 -4.25
C LEU A 39 8.59 18.45 -5.05
N LEU A 40 7.41 19.04 -5.22
CA LEU A 40 7.17 20.22 -6.06
C LEU A 40 7.70 21.51 -5.43
N HIS A 41 8.10 21.47 -4.16
CA HIS A 41 8.75 22.56 -3.45
C HIS A 41 10.25 22.69 -3.77
N LEU A 42 10.82 21.74 -4.52
CA LEU A 42 12.22 21.77 -4.95
C LEU A 42 12.36 22.53 -6.29
N ASP A 43 13.54 23.09 -6.53
CA ASP A 43 13.84 23.84 -7.77
C ASP A 43 13.76 22.95 -9.03
N ASP A 44 14.15 21.67 -8.92
CA ASP A 44 14.06 20.68 -9.99
C ASP A 44 13.44 19.37 -9.47
N PRO A 45 12.10 19.29 -9.41
CA PRO A 45 11.38 18.09 -8.96
C PRO A 45 11.66 16.88 -9.87
N VAL A 46 11.89 17.10 -11.16
CA VAL A 46 12.16 16.00 -12.12
C VAL A 46 13.49 15.32 -11.79
N ALA A 47 14.54 16.09 -11.52
CA ALA A 47 15.81 15.54 -11.08
C ALA A 47 15.69 14.83 -9.72
N ALA A 48 14.85 15.33 -8.81
CA ALA A 48 14.61 14.67 -7.52
C ALA A 48 13.92 13.31 -7.70
N TRP A 49 12.87 13.22 -8.51
CA TRP A 49 12.18 11.95 -8.81
C TRP A 49 13.08 10.94 -9.52
N LYS A 50 13.95 11.37 -10.43
CA LYS A 50 14.95 10.48 -11.05
C LYS A 50 15.88 9.85 -10.02
N LYS A 51 16.36 10.62 -9.03
CA LYS A 51 17.20 10.10 -7.95
C LYS A 51 16.46 9.10 -7.06
N ILE A 52 15.18 9.34 -6.79
CA ILE A 52 14.32 8.41 -6.06
C ILE A 52 14.17 7.12 -6.86
N SER A 53 13.80 7.21 -8.14
CA SER A 53 13.66 6.07 -9.04
C SER A 53 14.92 5.19 -9.03
N GLU A 54 16.11 5.77 -9.15
CA GLU A 54 17.38 5.03 -9.08
C GLU A 54 17.61 4.34 -7.73
N LYS A 55 17.32 5.03 -6.61
CA LYS A 55 17.50 4.46 -5.26
C LYS A 55 16.51 3.32 -5.00
N GLN A 56 15.27 3.52 -5.38
CA GLN A 56 14.16 2.60 -5.22
C GLN A 56 14.32 1.37 -6.14
N GLN A 57 14.87 1.56 -7.34
CA GLN A 57 15.20 0.45 -8.23
C GLN A 57 16.23 -0.48 -7.61
N ARG A 58 17.27 0.06 -6.95
CA ARG A 58 18.24 -0.78 -6.23
C ARG A 58 17.59 -1.63 -5.13
N LEU A 59 16.57 -1.09 -4.45
CA LEU A 59 15.79 -1.83 -3.47
C LEU A 59 14.95 -2.94 -4.15
N ALA A 60 14.25 -2.62 -5.23
CA ALA A 60 13.49 -3.60 -6.00
C ALA A 60 14.37 -4.73 -6.54
N ASP A 61 15.55 -4.41 -7.10
CA ASP A 61 16.52 -5.37 -7.61
C ASP A 61 17.02 -6.31 -6.50
N TYR A 62 17.28 -5.76 -5.31
CA TYR A 62 17.64 -6.58 -4.14
C TYR A 62 16.48 -7.50 -3.73
N LEU A 63 15.26 -6.97 -3.62
CA LEU A 63 14.09 -7.72 -3.20
C LEU A 63 13.67 -8.81 -4.21
N ASN A 64 13.96 -8.62 -5.51
CA ASN A 64 13.81 -9.66 -6.53
C ASN A 64 14.67 -10.91 -6.28
N THR A 65 15.67 -10.84 -5.39
CA THR A 65 16.46 -12.00 -4.97
C THR A 65 15.91 -12.68 -3.71
N ALA A 66 14.94 -12.06 -3.03
CA ALA A 66 14.39 -12.55 -1.78
C ALA A 66 13.44 -13.73 -2.01
N LYS A 67 13.35 -14.61 -1.00
CA LYS A 67 12.43 -15.75 -0.98
C LYS A 67 11.31 -15.59 0.04
N GLU A 68 11.60 -14.88 1.13
CA GLU A 68 10.69 -14.62 2.23
C GLU A 68 10.90 -13.18 2.70
N VAL A 69 9.81 -12.52 3.08
CA VAL A 69 9.81 -11.29 3.87
C VAL A 69 9.26 -11.63 5.25
N HIS A 70 10.00 -11.23 6.31
CA HIS A 70 9.56 -11.39 7.70
C HIS A 70 9.42 -9.99 8.32
N VAL A 71 8.17 -9.59 8.56
CA VAL A 71 7.83 -8.30 9.19
C VAL A 71 7.67 -8.52 10.69
N ILE A 72 8.47 -7.81 11.48
CA ILE A 72 8.43 -7.85 12.94
C ILE A 72 8.20 -6.43 13.45
N ALA A 73 7.14 -6.25 14.22
CA ALA A 73 6.85 -5.02 14.94
C ALA A 73 6.04 -5.34 16.21
N LYS A 74 5.58 -4.31 16.91
CA LYS A 74 4.68 -4.50 18.05
C LYS A 74 3.39 -5.18 17.58
N ASP A 75 3.07 -6.34 18.17
CA ASP A 75 1.91 -7.17 17.83
C ASP A 75 1.86 -7.66 16.37
N THR A 76 2.99 -7.61 15.66
CA THR A 76 3.15 -8.08 14.27
C THR A 76 4.32 -9.05 14.19
N ASP A 77 4.05 -10.22 13.66
CA ASP A 77 5.01 -11.27 13.29
C ASP A 77 4.44 -11.96 12.06
N LEU A 78 4.75 -11.43 10.87
CA LEU A 78 4.19 -11.86 9.59
C LEU A 78 5.29 -12.36 8.67
N ARG A 79 5.12 -13.57 8.12
CA ARG A 79 5.98 -14.16 7.10
C ARG A 79 5.25 -14.27 5.78
N LEU A 80 5.92 -13.85 4.71
CA LEU A 80 5.39 -13.79 3.35
C LEU A 80 6.38 -14.47 2.40
N GLY A 81 5.96 -15.53 1.71
CA GLY A 81 6.73 -16.08 0.60
C GLY A 81 6.70 -15.15 -0.62
N VAL A 82 7.86 -14.86 -1.20
CA VAL A 82 8.02 -13.98 -2.37
C VAL A 82 8.98 -14.54 -3.43
N GLU A 83 9.42 -15.79 -3.28
CA GLU A 83 10.34 -16.43 -4.22
C GLU A 83 9.78 -16.43 -5.65
N GLY A 84 10.55 -15.89 -6.60
CA GLY A 84 10.15 -15.81 -8.01
C GLY A 84 9.10 -14.75 -8.32
N ARG A 85 8.72 -13.92 -7.36
CA ARG A 85 7.86 -12.75 -7.58
C ARG A 85 8.68 -11.58 -8.11
N ARG A 86 8.01 -10.71 -8.87
CA ARG A 86 8.62 -9.48 -9.39
C ARG A 86 8.28 -8.31 -8.47
N TRP A 87 9.31 -7.73 -7.89
CA TRP A 87 9.23 -6.45 -7.18
C TRP A 87 9.30 -5.29 -8.16
N ILE A 88 8.36 -4.37 -8.02
CA ILE A 88 8.13 -3.26 -8.94
C ILE A 88 8.38 -1.96 -8.20
N ASN A 89 9.02 -1.04 -8.90
CA ASN A 89 9.39 0.28 -8.44
C ASN A 89 8.32 1.29 -8.87
N CYS A 90 7.59 1.86 -7.91
CA CYS A 90 6.61 2.91 -8.16
C CYS A 90 7.24 4.28 -7.91
N CYS A 91 7.61 4.94 -9.00
CA CYS A 91 8.37 6.20 -8.96
C CYS A 91 7.74 7.32 -9.81
N GLY A 92 6.40 7.40 -9.86
CA GLY A 92 5.70 8.51 -10.50
C GLY A 92 5.12 8.19 -11.88
N HIS A 93 4.98 6.90 -12.22
CA HIS A 93 4.53 6.46 -13.55
C HIS A 93 3.02 6.22 -13.63
N GLU A 94 2.41 5.66 -12.59
CA GLU A 94 0.97 5.39 -12.47
C GLU A 94 0.32 6.16 -11.31
N ASN A 95 1.09 6.55 -10.29
CA ASN A 95 0.65 7.36 -9.15
C ASN A 95 1.53 8.61 -9.02
N PHE A 96 0.96 9.71 -8.54
CA PHE A 96 1.73 10.91 -8.19
C PHE A 96 1.07 11.68 -7.03
N PRO A 97 1.75 11.92 -5.90
CA PRO A 97 3.08 11.40 -5.58
C PRO A 97 3.09 9.89 -5.47
N ASP A 98 4.29 9.33 -5.56
CA ASP A 98 4.54 7.91 -5.48
C ASP A 98 5.59 7.63 -4.40
N GLY A 99 6.12 6.41 -4.37
CA GLY A 99 7.27 6.06 -3.56
C GLY A 99 7.02 4.80 -2.76
N GLU A 100 6.79 3.68 -3.44
CA GLU A 100 6.80 2.35 -2.84
C GLU A 100 7.55 1.31 -3.68
N VAL A 101 7.98 0.23 -3.06
CA VAL A 101 8.41 -0.97 -3.79
C VAL A 101 7.49 -2.11 -3.40
N PHE A 102 6.75 -2.65 -4.37
CA PHE A 102 5.67 -3.61 -4.12
C PHE A 102 5.85 -4.93 -4.87
N THR A 103 5.20 -5.96 -4.38
CA THR A 103 5.04 -7.26 -5.05
C THR A 103 3.75 -7.94 -4.59
N GLY A 104 3.27 -8.94 -5.34
CA GLY A 104 2.26 -9.87 -4.85
C GLY A 104 2.90 -11.04 -4.07
N PRO A 105 2.56 -11.28 -2.79
CA PRO A 105 3.00 -12.46 -2.05
C PRO A 105 2.55 -13.78 -2.73
N ILE A 106 3.19 -14.90 -2.38
CA ILE A 106 2.72 -16.23 -2.77
C ILE A 106 1.46 -16.55 -1.97
N GLU A 107 0.37 -16.90 -2.67
CA GLU A 107 -0.99 -16.89 -2.15
C GLU A 107 -1.18 -17.78 -0.92
N ASP A 108 -0.50 -18.91 -0.85
CA ASP A 108 -0.58 -19.89 0.25
C ASP A 108 0.61 -19.83 1.21
N ALA A 109 1.56 -18.91 1.01
CA ALA A 109 2.79 -18.78 1.79
C ALA A 109 2.79 -17.58 2.75
N VAL A 110 1.59 -17.16 3.20
CA VAL A 110 1.43 -16.10 4.20
C VAL A 110 1.04 -16.71 5.54
N ASN A 111 1.83 -16.45 6.58
CA ASN A 111 1.59 -16.99 7.92
C ASN A 111 1.97 -15.96 8.99
N GLY A 112 1.21 -15.93 10.08
CA GLY A 112 1.51 -15.09 11.24
C GLY A 112 0.42 -14.09 11.55
N VAL A 113 0.79 -12.95 12.12
CA VAL A 113 -0.13 -11.89 12.54
C VAL A 113 0.39 -10.55 12.07
N ILE A 114 -0.50 -9.70 11.54
CA ILE A 114 -0.21 -8.30 11.25
C ILE A 114 -1.22 -7.41 11.99
N ARG A 115 -0.70 -6.43 12.72
CA ARG A 115 -1.43 -5.29 13.24
C ARG A 115 -1.16 -4.09 12.32
N TYR A 116 -2.21 -3.46 11.82
CA TYR A 116 -2.09 -2.23 11.06
C TYR A 116 -1.99 -1.03 11.99
N SER A 117 -1.13 -0.08 11.62
CA SER A 117 -0.76 1.09 12.43
C SER A 117 -1.75 2.24 12.28
N PHE A 118 -2.45 2.28 11.14
CA PHE A 118 -3.38 3.34 10.78
C PHE A 118 -4.79 2.79 10.48
N PRO A 119 -5.84 3.61 10.64
CA PRO A 119 -7.16 3.25 10.15
C PRO A 119 -7.12 2.93 8.65
N ALA A 120 -7.99 2.03 8.20
CA ALA A 120 -8.19 1.74 6.79
C ALA A 120 -9.54 2.32 6.36
N VAL A 121 -9.53 3.17 5.33
CA VAL A 121 -10.74 3.78 4.78
C VAL A 121 -11.09 3.12 3.46
N HIS A 122 -12.32 2.63 3.33
CA HIS A 122 -12.82 2.02 2.11
C HIS A 122 -14.30 2.38 1.91
N HIS A 123 -14.63 2.89 0.72
CA HIS A 123 -15.97 3.39 0.39
C HIS A 123 -16.58 4.32 1.46
N GLY A 124 -15.77 5.21 2.04
CA GLY A 124 -16.21 6.17 3.07
C GLY A 124 -16.48 5.56 4.45
N ARG A 125 -16.14 4.29 4.66
CA ARG A 125 -16.20 3.63 5.97
C ARG A 125 -14.80 3.38 6.48
N GLU A 126 -14.60 3.61 7.77
CA GLU A 126 -13.31 3.46 8.44
C GLU A 126 -13.30 2.23 9.34
N CYS A 127 -12.25 1.43 9.22
CA CYS A 127 -11.91 0.34 10.12
C CYS A 127 -10.61 0.70 10.86
N ASP A 128 -10.58 0.55 12.18
CA ASP A 128 -9.43 0.94 13.01
C ASP A 128 -9.00 -0.20 13.93
N GLY A 129 -7.74 -0.17 14.37
CA GLY A 129 -7.14 -1.16 15.26
C GLY A 129 -7.12 -2.57 14.67
N ILE A 130 -6.99 -2.68 13.34
CA ILE A 130 -7.10 -3.93 12.60
C ILE A 130 -5.96 -4.88 12.98
N VAL A 131 -6.29 -6.13 13.29
CA VAL A 131 -5.36 -7.23 13.48
C VAL A 131 -5.84 -8.42 12.67
N LEU A 132 -5.00 -8.94 11.80
CA LEU A 132 -5.31 -10.11 10.96
C LEU A 132 -4.34 -11.23 11.27
N LYS A 133 -4.86 -12.44 11.44
CA LYS A 133 -4.07 -13.67 11.59
C LYS A 133 -4.16 -14.49 10.32
N PHE A 134 -3.00 -14.82 9.75
CA PHE A 134 -2.86 -15.62 8.56
C PHE A 134 -2.40 -17.04 8.89
N LYS A 135 -2.98 -18.00 8.17
CA LYS A 135 -2.50 -19.39 8.13
C LYS A 135 -2.64 -19.93 6.71
N ASN A 136 -1.54 -20.43 6.15
CA ASN A 136 -1.47 -20.96 4.79
C ASN A 136 -2.11 -20.01 3.76
N GLY A 137 -1.77 -18.73 3.84
CA GLY A 137 -2.23 -17.73 2.87
C GLY A 137 -3.51 -16.98 3.23
N LYS A 138 -4.32 -17.52 4.15
CA LYS A 138 -5.67 -17.00 4.41
C LYS A 138 -5.80 -16.37 5.77
N VAL A 139 -6.59 -15.28 5.85
CA VAL A 139 -7.06 -14.71 7.11
C VAL A 139 -8.00 -15.72 7.79
N VAL A 140 -7.55 -16.26 8.93
CA VAL A 140 -8.31 -17.23 9.75
C VAL A 140 -8.92 -16.59 10.99
N ASP A 141 -8.45 -15.41 11.38
CA ASP A 141 -8.99 -14.62 12.50
C ASP A 141 -8.74 -13.14 12.22
N ALA A 142 -9.71 -12.30 12.58
CA ALA A 142 -9.70 -10.87 12.33
C ALA A 142 -10.29 -10.10 13.50
N GLY A 143 -9.63 -9.03 13.91
CA GLY A 143 -10.10 -8.09 14.91
C GLY A 143 -9.98 -6.65 14.42
N ALA A 144 -10.83 -5.77 14.93
CA ALA A 144 -10.77 -4.34 14.73
C ALA A 144 -11.42 -3.64 15.94
N SER A 145 -10.86 -2.52 16.40
CA SER A 145 -11.49 -1.69 17.45
C SER A 145 -12.70 -0.94 16.91
N LYS A 146 -12.75 -0.69 15.60
CA LYS A 146 -13.85 -0.04 14.89
C LYS A 146 -14.06 -0.73 13.53
N GLY A 147 -15.32 -0.92 13.14
CA GLY A 147 -15.67 -1.35 11.79
C GLY A 147 -15.45 -2.85 11.49
N LEU A 148 -15.38 -3.72 12.51
CA LEU A 148 -15.14 -5.16 12.32
C LEU A 148 -16.17 -5.83 11.39
N ASP A 149 -17.46 -5.49 11.52
CA ASP A 149 -18.52 -6.06 10.68
C ASP A 149 -18.32 -5.69 9.21
N PHE A 150 -17.87 -4.46 8.94
CA PHE A 150 -17.58 -4.00 7.58
C PHE A 150 -16.32 -4.67 7.03
N LEU A 151 -15.23 -4.73 7.81
CA LEU A 151 -14.02 -5.45 7.45
C LEU A 151 -14.32 -6.92 7.09
N THR A 152 -15.13 -7.58 7.91
CA THR A 152 -15.55 -8.97 7.70
C THR A 152 -16.35 -9.10 6.39
N ALA A 153 -17.31 -8.22 6.16
CA ALA A 153 -18.09 -8.21 4.91
C ALA A 153 -17.21 -8.00 3.67
N MET A 154 -16.21 -7.12 3.73
CA MET A 154 -15.27 -6.91 2.62
C MET A 154 -14.39 -8.13 2.36
N MET A 155 -13.93 -8.81 3.42
CA MET A 155 -13.15 -10.05 3.30
C MET A 155 -13.97 -11.21 2.72
N ASP A 156 -15.26 -11.27 3.04
CA ASP A 156 -16.15 -12.36 2.65
C ASP A 156 -16.90 -12.12 1.32
N GLN A 157 -16.63 -11.01 0.63
CA GLN A 157 -17.34 -10.69 -0.61
C GLN A 157 -17.05 -11.67 -1.75
N ASP A 158 -15.88 -12.31 -1.74
CA ASP A 158 -15.48 -13.34 -2.71
C ASP A 158 -14.38 -14.26 -2.16
N ALA A 159 -13.96 -15.24 -2.96
CA ALA A 159 -12.99 -16.25 -2.56
C ALA A 159 -11.57 -15.72 -2.32
N GLY A 160 -11.21 -14.59 -2.93
CA GLY A 160 -9.88 -13.98 -2.84
C GLY A 160 -9.77 -12.91 -1.76
N GLY A 161 -10.88 -12.41 -1.21
CA GLY A 161 -10.91 -11.30 -0.24
C GLY A 161 -10.20 -11.57 1.10
N ARG A 162 -9.87 -12.83 1.41
CA ARG A 162 -9.10 -13.24 2.60
C ARG A 162 -7.63 -13.58 2.33
N THR A 163 -7.15 -13.36 1.12
CA THR A 163 -5.77 -13.64 0.71
C THR A 163 -5.10 -12.31 0.36
N LEU A 164 -3.80 -12.18 0.63
CA LEU A 164 -3.06 -10.98 0.22
C LEU A 164 -2.86 -10.94 -1.30
N GLY A 165 -3.13 -9.78 -1.89
CA GLY A 165 -2.83 -9.47 -3.28
C GLY A 165 -1.52 -8.71 -3.43
N GLU A 166 -1.11 -7.99 -2.39
CA GLU A 166 0.06 -7.13 -2.41
C GLU A 166 0.74 -7.05 -1.04
N PHE A 167 2.04 -6.87 -1.09
CA PHE A 167 2.86 -6.36 -0.01
C PHE A 167 3.82 -5.31 -0.58
N ALA A 168 3.97 -4.19 0.12
CA ALA A 168 4.84 -3.11 -0.31
C ALA A 168 5.55 -2.42 0.85
N ILE A 169 6.61 -1.70 0.50
CA ILE A 169 7.42 -0.89 1.41
C ILE A 169 7.33 0.56 0.97
N GLY A 170 6.83 1.43 1.85
CA GLY A 170 6.78 2.86 1.65
C GLY A 170 8.17 3.50 1.71
N THR A 171 8.49 4.33 0.72
CA THR A 171 9.81 4.94 0.51
C THR A 171 9.76 6.45 0.31
N ASN A 172 8.58 7.07 0.32
CA ASN A 172 8.45 8.53 0.24
C ASN A 172 8.59 9.18 1.62
N PHE A 173 9.82 9.51 1.99
CA PHE A 173 10.12 10.18 3.26
C PHE A 173 9.66 11.65 3.33
N SER A 174 9.10 12.21 2.25
CA SER A 174 8.42 13.50 2.29
C SER A 174 6.97 13.40 2.74
N ILE A 175 6.42 12.18 2.85
CA ILE A 175 5.11 11.88 3.40
C ILE A 175 5.33 11.17 4.74
N GLN A 176 4.93 11.82 5.83
CA GLN A 176 5.07 11.30 7.21
C GLN A 176 3.81 11.52 8.05
N GLN A 177 2.73 12.00 7.42
CA GLN A 177 1.46 12.26 8.07
C GLN A 177 0.41 11.38 7.40
N TYR A 178 -0.38 10.69 8.22
CA TYR A 178 -1.53 9.92 7.77
C TYR A 178 -2.70 10.87 7.48
N THR A 179 -3.37 10.67 6.36
CA THR A 179 -4.34 11.62 5.79
C THR A 179 -5.70 11.01 5.45
N ARG A 180 -5.91 9.72 5.70
CA ARG A 180 -7.11 8.97 5.29
C ARG A 180 -7.28 8.92 3.78
N ASN A 181 -6.18 9.05 3.05
CA ASN A 181 -6.13 8.95 1.60
C ASN A 181 -5.01 7.98 1.21
N THR A 182 -5.42 6.80 0.76
CA THR A 182 -4.55 5.68 0.41
C THR A 182 -3.40 6.07 -0.51
N LEU A 183 -3.62 6.96 -1.49
CA LEU A 183 -2.58 7.44 -2.42
C LEU A 183 -1.34 7.98 -1.68
N PHE A 184 -1.52 8.63 -0.53
CA PHE A 184 -0.42 9.14 0.27
C PHE A 184 -0.02 8.17 1.37
N ASP A 185 -1.00 7.60 2.06
CA ASP A 185 -0.79 6.84 3.28
C ASP A 185 0.03 5.56 3.03
N GLU A 186 -0.18 4.92 1.89
CA GLU A 186 0.56 3.71 1.48
C GLU A 186 2.02 4.02 1.07
N LYS A 187 2.32 5.29 0.76
CA LYS A 187 3.66 5.73 0.33
C LYS A 187 4.53 6.24 1.48
N ILE A 188 3.99 6.32 2.71
CA ILE A 188 4.70 6.88 3.87
C ILE A 188 6.09 6.23 4.02
N GLY A 189 7.14 7.04 4.03
CA GLY A 189 8.50 6.52 4.13
C GLY A 189 8.73 5.76 5.44
N GLY A 190 9.12 4.49 5.34
CA GLY A 190 9.42 3.64 6.50
C GLY A 190 8.26 2.78 7.01
N THR A 191 7.09 2.86 6.38
CA THR A 191 5.97 1.94 6.61
C THR A 191 5.98 0.80 5.60
N CYS A 192 5.14 -0.19 5.85
CA CYS A 192 4.75 -1.22 4.91
C CYS A 192 3.23 -1.17 4.68
N HIS A 193 2.73 -1.77 3.61
CA HIS A 193 1.31 -2.11 3.53
C HIS A 193 1.14 -3.51 2.98
N ALA A 194 0.00 -4.09 3.33
CA ALA A 194 -0.41 -5.39 2.84
C ALA A 194 -1.87 -5.30 2.41
N ALA A 195 -2.12 -5.54 1.12
CA ALA A 195 -3.46 -5.42 0.55
C ALA A 195 -4.15 -6.78 0.56
N LEU A 196 -5.39 -6.82 1.08
CA LEU A 196 -6.26 -7.97 0.87
C LEU A 196 -6.90 -7.90 -0.52
N GLY A 197 -7.06 -9.07 -1.15
CA GLY A 197 -7.76 -9.19 -2.44
C GLY A 197 -6.83 -9.30 -3.64
N ALA A 198 -7.23 -8.71 -4.75
CA ALA A 198 -6.68 -8.90 -6.07
C ALA A 198 -5.18 -8.60 -6.10
N ALA A 199 -4.42 -9.48 -6.72
CA ALA A 199 -3.01 -9.27 -6.98
C ALA A 199 -2.81 -8.59 -8.33
N TYR A 200 -1.72 -7.83 -8.44
CA TYR A 200 -1.25 -7.27 -9.70
C TYR A 200 -0.54 -8.35 -10.54
N PRO A 201 -1.07 -8.75 -11.73
CA PRO A 201 -0.50 -9.84 -12.53
C PRO A 201 0.97 -9.62 -12.94
N GLU A 202 1.40 -8.37 -13.08
CA GLU A 202 2.77 -7.97 -13.40
C GLU A 202 3.79 -8.35 -12.32
N THR A 203 3.35 -8.55 -11.07
CA THR A 203 4.18 -9.06 -9.97
C THR A 203 4.30 -10.59 -9.98
N GLY A 204 3.50 -11.25 -10.82
CA GLY A 204 3.31 -12.70 -10.87
C GLY A 204 2.20 -13.21 -9.95
N GLY A 205 1.58 -12.35 -9.15
CA GLY A 205 0.44 -12.69 -8.30
C GLY A 205 -0.74 -13.26 -9.08
N LYS A 206 -1.50 -14.13 -8.41
CA LYS A 206 -2.60 -14.93 -8.99
C LYS A 206 -3.90 -14.82 -8.21
N ASN A 207 -3.91 -14.12 -7.07
CA ASN A 207 -5.14 -13.95 -6.31
C ASN A 207 -6.11 -13.07 -7.10
N GLU A 208 -7.30 -13.59 -7.37
CA GLU A 208 -8.38 -12.87 -8.06
C GLU A 208 -9.45 -12.53 -7.03
N SER A 209 -9.85 -11.25 -7.00
CA SER A 209 -10.88 -10.73 -6.08
C SER A 209 -11.47 -9.45 -6.67
N GLY A 210 -12.68 -9.10 -6.26
CA GLY A 210 -13.24 -7.76 -6.42
C GLY A 210 -12.73 -6.77 -5.37
N LEU A 211 -12.08 -7.26 -4.31
CA LEU A 211 -11.36 -6.44 -3.33
C LEU A 211 -9.97 -6.11 -3.86
N HIS A 212 -9.50 -4.90 -3.61
CA HIS A 212 -8.08 -4.60 -3.45
C HIS A 212 -8.03 -3.50 -2.40
N TRP A 213 -7.54 -3.82 -1.21
CA TRP A 213 -7.62 -2.90 -0.08
C TRP A 213 -6.32 -2.82 0.68
N ASP A 214 -5.58 -1.75 0.39
CA ASP A 214 -4.34 -1.36 1.05
C ASP A 214 -4.59 -0.90 2.48
N MET A 215 -3.85 -1.50 3.40
CA MET A 215 -3.87 -1.19 4.82
C MET A 215 -2.43 -1.02 5.31
N VAL A 216 -2.18 0.08 6.01
CA VAL A 216 -0.81 0.54 6.31
C VAL A 216 -0.34 0.07 7.69
N CYS A 217 0.86 -0.50 7.70
CA CYS A 217 1.66 -0.99 8.82
C CYS A 217 2.88 -0.08 8.99
#